data_AF-A0A1V5W173-F1
#
_entry.id   AF-A0A1V5W173-F1
#
_cell.length_a   1.000
_cell.length_b   1.000
_cell.length_c   1.000
_cell.angle_alpha   90.00
_cell.angle_beta   90.00
_cell.angle_gamma   90.00
#
_symmetry.space_group_name_H-M   'P 1'
#
loop_
_entity.id
_entity.type
_entity.pdbx_description
1 polymer ?
#
loop_
_entity_poly.entity_id
_entity_poly.type
_entity_poly.pdbx_seq_one_letter_code
_entity_poly.pdbx_strand_id
1 'polypeptide(L)'
;MPPKAKSTTKKVNKSAKKTNLMKLYNHMNKLSIDAVDNEVLKRFKMLIDACEEDVPKNDIDQLMGDPKGTDTSIFPEGLQPYIKHYVFMTKRNLKKQ
;
A
#
# COMPACT_ATOMS: atom_id res chain seq x y z
N MET A 1 -41.05 15.22 21.80
CA MET A 1 -39.67 15.21 21.27
C MET A 1 -38.68 15.11 22.42
N PRO A 2 -37.73 14.17 22.38
CA PRO A 2 -36.41 14.47 22.94
C PRO A 2 -35.27 14.05 21.99
N PRO A 3 -34.19 14.85 21.86
CA PRO A 3 -32.98 14.43 21.18
C PRO A 3 -32.12 13.63 22.17
N LYS A 4 -31.69 12.41 21.81
CA LYS A 4 -30.73 11.64 22.61
C LYS A 4 -29.52 11.22 21.78
N ALA A 5 -28.39 11.77 22.23
CA ALA A 5 -27.04 11.19 22.28
C ALA A 5 -26.35 10.79 20.97
N LYS A 6 -25.39 11.64 20.57
CA LYS A 6 -24.25 11.28 19.73
C LYS A 6 -23.33 10.35 20.53
N SER A 7 -23.33 9.07 20.19
CA SER A 7 -22.34 8.09 20.67
C SER A 7 -21.06 8.25 19.85
N THR A 8 -20.10 9.02 20.37
CA THR A 8 -18.73 9.10 19.84
C THR A 8 -17.95 7.85 20.19
N THR A 9 -18.09 6.79 19.38
CA THR A 9 -17.12 5.69 19.36
C THR A 9 -16.09 6.04 18.28
N LYS A 10 -14.87 6.42 18.69
CA LYS A 10 -13.72 6.56 17.79
C LYS A 10 -13.40 5.18 17.17
N LYS A 11 -14.11 4.80 16.11
CA LYS A 11 -13.68 3.75 15.19
C LYS A 11 -12.47 4.30 14.46
N VAL A 12 -11.26 3.99 14.93
CA VAL A 12 -10.05 4.25 14.16
C VAL A 12 -10.20 3.50 12.83
N ASN A 13 -10.34 4.28 11.77
CA ASN A 13 -10.74 3.90 10.43
C ASN A 13 -9.93 2.71 9.87
N LYS A 14 -10.42 1.46 10.02
CA LYS A 14 -9.96 0.32 9.20
C LYS A 14 -10.04 0.65 7.69
N SER A 15 -10.97 1.51 7.29
CA SER A 15 -11.13 2.03 5.93
C SER A 15 -9.97 2.92 5.45
N ALA A 16 -9.42 3.79 6.31
CA ALA A 16 -8.32 4.69 5.94
C ALA A 16 -6.98 3.93 5.81
N LYS A 17 -6.80 2.86 6.59
CA LYS A 17 -5.62 1.98 6.52
C LYS A 17 -5.58 1.19 5.22
N LYS A 18 -6.71 0.57 4.85
CA LYS A 18 -6.90 -0.01 3.51
C LYS A 18 -6.60 1.00 2.42
N THR A 19 -6.98 2.27 2.61
CA THR A 19 -6.76 3.33 1.61
C THR A 19 -5.27 3.56 1.31
N ASN A 20 -4.35 3.45 2.27
CA ASN A 20 -2.91 3.71 2.02
C ASN A 20 -2.26 2.58 1.20
N LEU A 21 -2.47 1.33 1.59
CA LEU A 21 -1.97 0.18 0.81
C LEU A 21 -2.70 0.09 -0.55
N MET A 22 -3.99 0.44 -0.63
CA MET A 22 -4.70 0.55 -1.92
C MET A 22 -4.08 1.62 -2.83
N LYS A 23 -3.58 2.74 -2.28
CA LYS A 23 -2.89 3.76 -3.08
C LYS A 23 -1.62 3.20 -3.70
N LEU A 24 -0.80 2.48 -2.91
CA LEU A 24 0.39 1.81 -3.42
C LEU A 24 0.02 0.77 -4.49
N TYR A 25 -1.01 -0.05 -4.24
CA TYR A 25 -1.52 -1.01 -5.22
C TYR A 25 -1.93 -0.35 -6.54
N ASN A 26 -2.70 0.74 -6.47
CA ASN A 26 -3.11 1.48 -7.66
C ASN A 26 -1.91 2.05 -8.43
N HIS A 27 -0.86 2.46 -7.71
CA HIS A 27 0.37 2.94 -8.33
C HIS A 27 1.15 1.81 -9.00
N MET A 28 1.33 0.68 -8.32
CA MET A 28 1.91 -0.54 -8.89
C MET A 28 1.14 -1.01 -10.14
N ASN A 29 -0.20 -0.93 -10.12
CA ASN A 29 -1.07 -1.33 -11.23
C ASN A 29 -0.91 -0.43 -12.47
N LYS A 30 -0.47 0.82 -12.30
CA LYS A 30 -0.11 1.69 -13.43
C LYS A 30 1.27 1.37 -13.99
N LEU A 31 2.17 0.81 -13.18
CA LEU A 31 3.54 0.47 -13.55
C LEU A 31 3.70 -0.97 -14.06
N SER A 32 2.66 -1.80 -13.92
CA SER A 32 2.66 -3.20 -14.35
C SER A 32 2.63 -3.31 -15.87
N ILE A 33 3.52 -4.15 -16.40
CA ILE A 33 3.63 -4.38 -17.85
C ILE A 33 3.55 -5.88 -18.16
N ASP A 34 4.07 -6.73 -17.27
CA ASP A 34 4.15 -8.18 -17.53
C ASP A 34 3.15 -8.99 -16.71
N ALA A 35 3.00 -10.27 -17.08
CA ALA A 35 2.17 -11.23 -16.34
C ALA A 35 2.61 -11.37 -14.87
N VAL A 36 3.92 -11.31 -14.61
CA VAL A 36 4.51 -11.39 -13.26
C VAL A 36 4.03 -10.22 -12.40
N ASP A 37 4.06 -8.99 -12.93
CA ASP A 37 3.58 -7.80 -12.20
C ASP A 37 2.11 -7.95 -11.81
N ASN A 38 1.29 -8.47 -12.72
CA ASN A 38 -0.14 -8.71 -12.49
C ASN A 38 -0.39 -9.79 -11.43
N GLU A 39 0.43 -10.84 -11.38
CA GLU A 39 0.36 -11.84 -10.31
C GLU A 39 0.75 -11.25 -8.95
N VAL A 40 1.84 -10.47 -8.90
CA VAL A 40 2.27 -9.78 -7.68
C VAL A 40 1.16 -8.85 -7.19
N LEU A 41 0.52 -8.09 -8.08
CA LEU A 41 -0.62 -7.24 -7.77
C LEU A 41 -1.81 -8.01 -7.22
N LYS A 42 -2.18 -9.15 -7.82
CA LYS A 42 -3.28 -9.98 -7.32
C LYS A 42 -3.00 -10.49 -5.91
N ARG A 43 -1.78 -10.98 -5.65
CA ARG A 43 -1.36 -11.45 -4.32
C ARG A 43 -1.31 -10.28 -3.33
N PHE A 44 -0.83 -9.12 -3.77
CA PHE A 44 -0.79 -7.91 -2.94
C PHE A 44 -2.20 -7.47 -2.53
N LYS A 45 -3.16 -7.49 -3.46
CA LYS A 45 -4.56 -7.16 -3.17
C LYS A 45 -5.19 -8.13 -2.19
N MET A 46 -4.98 -9.44 -2.36
CA MET A 46 -5.44 -10.44 -1.39
C MET A 46 -4.83 -10.21 -0.02
N LEU A 47 -3.54 -9.86 0.04
CA LEU A 47 -2.90 -9.49 1.28
C LEU A 47 -3.56 -8.25 1.88
N ILE A 48 -3.76 -7.15 1.15
CA ILE A 48 -4.44 -5.94 1.66
C ILE A 48 -5.84 -6.25 2.20
N ASP A 49 -6.57 -7.15 1.54
CA ASP A 49 -7.90 -7.54 1.97
C ASP A 49 -7.91 -8.43 3.23
N ALA A 50 -6.88 -9.28 3.38
CA ALA A 50 -6.69 -10.18 4.54
C ALA A 50 -5.90 -9.55 5.70
N CYS A 51 -5.15 -8.48 5.45
CA CYS A 51 -4.19 -7.90 6.38
C CYS A 51 -4.88 -6.93 7.34
N GLU A 52 -4.70 -7.17 8.64
CA GLU A 52 -5.02 -6.20 9.71
C GLU A 52 -3.83 -5.32 10.08
N GLU A 53 -2.65 -5.52 9.44
CA GLU A 53 -1.44 -4.77 9.76
C GLU A 53 -1.53 -3.30 9.34
N ASP A 54 -0.94 -2.46 10.18
CA ASP A 54 -0.94 -1.02 10.01
C ASP A 54 0.36 -0.60 9.32
N VAL A 55 0.24 -0.02 8.12
CA VAL A 55 1.36 0.71 7.52
C VAL A 55 1.08 2.21 7.64
N PRO A 56 1.97 2.96 8.29
CA PRO A 56 1.85 4.40 8.38
C PRO A 56 1.78 5.04 7.01
N LYS A 57 0.93 6.06 6.88
CA LYS A 57 0.83 6.84 5.64
C LYS A 57 2.20 7.40 5.23
N ASN A 58 3.00 7.82 6.22
CA ASN A 58 4.32 8.40 5.99
C ASN A 58 5.26 7.44 5.25
N ASP A 59 5.26 6.15 5.62
CA ASP A 59 6.12 5.15 4.98
C ASP A 59 5.69 4.86 3.54
N ILE A 60 4.37 4.83 3.28
CA ILE A 60 3.84 4.68 1.92
C ILE A 60 4.15 5.92 1.07
N ASP A 61 4.00 7.12 1.63
CA ASP A 61 4.28 8.37 0.92
C ASP A 61 5.77 8.50 0.59
N GLN A 62 6.64 8.17 1.56
CA GLN A 62 8.09 8.10 1.36
C GLN A 62 8.46 7.06 0.31
N LEU A 63 7.88 5.86 0.36
CA LEU A 63 8.08 4.83 -0.66
C LEU A 63 7.65 5.31 -2.05
N MET A 64 6.54 6.02 -2.15
CA MET A 64 6.05 6.52 -3.43
C MET A 64 6.89 7.69 -3.97
N GLY A 65 7.40 8.56 -3.09
CA GLY A 65 8.25 9.70 -3.44
C GLY A 65 9.69 9.30 -3.76
N ASP A 66 10.30 8.47 -2.92
CA ASP A 66 11.65 7.92 -3.13
C ASP A 66 11.70 6.40 -2.90
N PRO A 67 11.25 5.60 -3.89
CA PRO A 67 11.27 4.14 -3.75
C PRO A 67 12.68 3.56 -3.67
N LYS A 68 13.73 4.29 -4.10
CA LYS A 68 15.10 3.77 -4.13
C LYS A 68 15.80 3.89 -2.78
N GLY A 69 15.56 4.97 -2.04
CA GLY A 69 16.12 5.19 -0.70
C GLY A 69 15.20 4.75 0.43
N THR A 70 13.98 4.29 0.13
CA THR A 70 13.11 3.73 1.17
C THR A 70 13.65 2.39 1.68
N ASP A 71 13.88 2.32 2.98
CA ASP A 71 14.25 1.07 3.63
C ASP A 71 13.06 0.11 3.65
N THR A 72 13.21 -1.05 3.00
CA THR A 72 12.12 -2.04 2.96
C THR A 72 11.96 -2.82 4.25
N SER A 73 12.94 -2.75 5.15
CA SER A 73 12.99 -3.51 6.40
C SER A 73 12.03 -2.95 7.46
N ILE A 74 11.67 -1.66 7.35
CA ILE A 74 10.64 -1.03 8.19
C ILE A 74 9.24 -1.59 7.95
N PHE A 75 9.01 -2.23 6.79
CA PHE A 75 7.71 -2.80 6.46
C PHE A 75 7.59 -4.22 7.05
N PRO A 76 6.36 -4.62 7.42
CA PRO A 76 6.07 -5.99 7.83
C PRO A 76 6.62 -7.02 6.85
N GLU A 77 7.14 -8.13 7.35
CA GLU A 77 7.78 -9.17 6.54
C GLU A 77 6.87 -9.66 5.39
N GLY A 78 5.56 -9.76 5.63
CA GLY A 78 4.58 -10.12 4.61
C GLY A 78 4.48 -9.10 3.47
N LEU A 79 4.77 -7.83 3.72
CA LEU A 79 4.70 -6.74 2.75
C LEU A 79 6.02 -6.54 1.98
N GLN A 80 7.16 -6.82 2.60
CA GLN A 80 8.49 -6.62 2.01
C GLN A 80 8.67 -7.14 0.57
N PRO A 81 8.24 -8.35 0.18
CA PRO A 81 8.38 -8.81 -1.21
C PRO A 81 7.63 -7.92 -2.21
N TYR A 82 6.46 -7.39 -1.82
CA TYR A 82 5.67 -6.49 -2.65
C TYR A 82 6.30 -5.09 -2.74
N ILE A 83 6.84 -4.60 -1.62
CA ILE A 83 7.57 -3.33 -1.59
C ILE A 83 8.82 -3.41 -2.48
N LYS A 84 9.63 -4.47 -2.35
CA LYS A 84 10.81 -4.70 -3.21
C LYS A 84 10.42 -4.79 -4.68
N HIS A 85 9.32 -5.46 -5.00
CA HIS A 85 8.80 -5.53 -6.37
C HIS A 85 8.39 -4.15 -6.89
N TYR A 86 7.71 -3.33 -6.08
CA TYR A 86 7.39 -1.95 -6.45
C TYR A 86 8.65 -1.13 -6.77
N VAL A 87 9.69 -1.19 -5.92
CA VAL A 87 10.97 -0.50 -6.19
C VAL A 87 11.57 -0.93 -7.52
N PHE A 88 11.51 -2.23 -7.83
CA PHE A 88 11.95 -2.76 -9.12
C PHE A 88 11.12 -2.22 -10.29
N MET A 89 9.80 -2.22 -10.18
CA MET A 89 8.89 -1.69 -11.20
C MET A 89 9.13 -0.19 -11.46
N THR A 90 9.36 0.60 -10.41
CA THR A 90 9.64 2.04 -10.53
C THR A 90 11.00 2.27 -11.19
N LYS A 91 12.03 1.49 -10.83
CA LYS A 91 13.34 1.54 -11.52
C LYS A 91 13.22 1.24 -13.02
N ARG A 92 12.38 0.28 -13.41
CA ARG A 92 12.14 -0.05 -14.82
C ARG A 92 11.44 1.08 -15.57
N ASN A 93 10.41 1.67 -14.96
CA ASN A 93 9.64 2.75 -15.59
C ASN A 93 10.45 4.05 -15.70
N LEU A 94 11.32 4.36 -14.73
CA LEU A 94 12.20 5.52 -14.78
C LEU A 94 13.26 5.45 -15.89
N LYS A 95 13.62 4.25 -16.36
CA LYS A 95 14.51 4.05 -17.53
C LYS A 95 13.79 4.14 -18.87
N LYS A 96 12.46 4.22 -18.87
CA LYS A 96 11.63 4.34 -20.09
C LYS A 96 11.17 5.78 -20.38
N GLN A 97 11.45 6.74 -19.49
CA GLN A 97 11.41 8.17 -19.80
C GLN A 97 12.80 8.63 -20.21
#